data_AF-A0A6F9CA59-F1
#
_entry.id   AF-A0A6F9CA59-F1
#
_cell.length_a   1.000
_cell.length_b   1.000
_cell.length_c   1.000
_cell.angle_alpha   90.00
_cell.angle_beta   90.00
_cell.angle_gamma   90.00
#
_symmetry.space_group_name_H-M   'P 1'
#
loop_
_entity.id
_entity.type
_entity.pdbx_description
1 polymer ?
#
loop_
_entity_poly.entity_id
_entity_poly.type
_entity_poly.pdbx_seq_one_letter_code
_entity_poly.pdbx_strand_id
1 'polypeptide(L)'
;MVGPSSLVPFQTTPTTFGDLRAANGHSAQRRRVTSGPPPSGLQDWLHTFQAWSGPERLLALDDLIDSCESNQVKHMMQVIEPQFQRDFISLLPKELALYVLTFLEPRDLMHAAQTCSYWRILAEDNLLWREKCREQGIEEPLVVKRRETLKPGFLHSPWKSAYVQQHHIESNWRTGDITSPKVLKGHDDHVITCLQFCGDLILAYGGVWSISLVNHGDQRVDRQDQRVVSGSRDATLRLWDVESGECLHVLTGHVAAVRCVQYDGRRVVSGGYDFMVKVWDPETETCLHTLQGHTNRVYSLQFDGVYVVSGSLDTSIRVWDVETGGCVHTLTGHQSLTSGMELKNNILVSGNADSTVRVWDIRTGQCLHTLQGPHKHQSAVTCLQFSRSLVVSSSDDGTVKLWSLATGEWLRDLVALQSGGSGGVVWRIRASNTRLVAAVGSRNGTEETKLMVLDFDLTDNHK
;
A
#
# COMPACT_ATOMS: atom_id res chain seq x y z
N MET A 1 -4.11 17.75 61.18
CA MET A 1 -4.77 16.45 61.37
C MET A 1 -6.26 16.61 61.11
N VAL A 2 -6.74 16.25 59.92
CA VAL A 2 -8.13 15.82 59.71
C VAL A 2 -8.10 14.81 58.57
N GLY A 3 -8.50 13.58 58.86
CA GLY A 3 -8.86 12.54 57.89
C GLY A 3 -10.34 12.64 57.49
N PRO A 4 -10.76 11.93 56.45
CA PRO A 4 -11.93 12.26 55.65
C PRO A 4 -13.20 11.59 56.18
N SER A 5 -14.37 12.16 55.88
CA SER A 5 -15.60 11.40 55.70
C SER A 5 -16.62 12.17 54.86
N SER A 6 -17.14 11.46 53.86
CA SER A 6 -18.43 11.62 53.18
C SER A 6 -18.70 12.89 52.38
N LEU A 7 -18.55 12.72 51.05
CA LEU A 7 -19.23 13.43 49.98
C LEU A 7 -20.75 13.36 50.10
N VAL A 8 -21.43 14.48 49.87
CA VAL A 8 -22.74 14.52 49.20
C VAL A 8 -22.79 15.79 48.33
N PRO A 9 -23.15 15.68 47.04
CA PRO A 9 -23.90 16.74 46.40
C PRO A 9 -25.19 16.22 45.75
N PHE A 10 -26.31 16.86 46.11
CA PHE A 10 -27.42 17.18 45.22
C PHE A 10 -27.12 18.58 44.65
N GLN A 11 -27.47 19.02 43.45
CA GLN A 11 -28.14 18.47 42.27
C GLN A 11 -27.96 19.56 41.18
N THR A 12 -27.65 19.22 39.93
CA THR A 12 -28.18 19.95 38.76
C THR A 12 -28.40 18.97 37.61
N THR A 13 -29.45 19.26 36.85
CA THR A 13 -30.22 18.44 35.91
C THR A 13 -29.48 17.97 34.65
N PRO A 14 -29.71 16.73 34.19
CA PRO A 14 -29.46 16.29 32.83
C PRO A 14 -30.74 15.90 32.06
N THR A 15 -30.67 16.17 30.77
CA THR A 15 -31.65 15.93 29.71
C THR A 15 -31.88 14.45 29.40
N THR A 16 -33.14 14.15 29.12
CA THR A 16 -33.76 12.86 28.82
C THR A 16 -33.14 12.18 27.59
N PHE A 17 -32.47 11.04 27.77
CA PHE A 17 -32.46 9.84 26.91
C PHE A 17 -31.27 8.94 27.34
N GLY A 18 -31.41 8.22 28.45
CA GLY A 18 -30.36 7.34 28.99
C GLY A 18 -30.86 6.26 29.95
N ASP A 19 -31.93 6.53 30.71
CA ASP A 19 -32.37 5.64 31.78
C ASP A 19 -33.63 4.82 31.43
N LEU A 20 -33.55 3.94 30.43
CA LEU A 20 -34.53 2.85 30.27
C LEU A 20 -33.91 1.48 29.98
N ARG A 21 -32.58 1.32 30.06
CA ARG A 21 -31.90 0.02 29.88
C ARG A 21 -31.35 -0.63 31.16
N ALA A 22 -31.44 0.01 32.32
CA ALA A 22 -30.86 -0.50 33.57
C ALA A 22 -31.87 -0.76 34.72
N ALA A 23 -33.17 -0.73 34.44
CA ALA A 23 -34.20 -1.04 35.43
C ALA A 23 -35.28 -1.95 34.83
N ASN A 24 -35.00 -3.26 34.75
CA ASN A 24 -35.99 -4.33 34.86
C ASN A 24 -35.29 -5.71 34.77
N GLY A 25 -34.38 -5.96 35.71
CA GLY A 25 -34.06 -7.30 36.16
C GLY A 25 -34.95 -7.64 37.36
N HIS A 26 -35.89 -8.55 37.13
CA HIS A 26 -36.75 -9.25 38.09
C HIS A 26 -38.13 -8.66 38.46
N SER A 27 -39.14 -9.32 37.88
CA SER A 27 -40.46 -9.65 38.44
C SER A 27 -41.33 -8.51 38.97
N ALA A 28 -41.83 -7.69 38.05
CA ALA A 28 -43.16 -7.10 38.19
C ALA A 28 -44.05 -7.70 37.11
N GLN A 29 -45.15 -8.36 37.50
CA GLN A 29 -46.17 -8.85 36.59
C GLN A 29 -46.47 -7.79 35.53
N ARG A 30 -46.16 -8.09 34.26
CA ARG A 30 -46.72 -7.37 33.11
C ARG A 30 -48.21 -7.29 33.40
N ARG A 31 -48.74 -6.08 33.67
CA ARG A 31 -50.14 -5.81 33.40
C ARG A 31 -50.30 -6.11 31.92
N ARG A 32 -50.80 -7.31 31.62
CA ARG A 32 -51.39 -7.64 30.33
C ARG A 32 -52.45 -6.57 30.15
N VAL A 33 -52.13 -5.53 29.39
CA VAL A 33 -53.16 -4.89 28.58
C VAL A 33 -53.67 -6.04 27.75
N THR A 34 -54.88 -6.47 28.05
CA THR A 34 -55.56 -7.56 27.38
C THR A 34 -55.55 -7.21 25.90
N SER A 35 -54.65 -7.85 25.15
CA SER A 35 -54.79 -7.96 23.72
C SER A 35 -56.17 -8.55 23.51
N GLY A 36 -57.10 -7.74 23.01
CA GLY A 36 -58.27 -8.30 22.36
C GLY A 36 -57.78 -9.35 21.36
N PRO A 37 -58.49 -10.47 21.19
CA PRO A 37 -58.10 -11.47 20.21
C PRO A 37 -57.83 -10.78 18.87
N PRO A 38 -56.77 -11.16 18.13
CA PRO A 38 -56.55 -10.62 16.80
C PRO A 38 -57.86 -10.79 16.00
N PRO A 39 -58.30 -9.77 15.25
CA PRO A 39 -59.51 -9.87 14.45
C PRO A 39 -59.48 -11.15 13.63
N SER A 40 -60.55 -11.95 13.70
CA SER A 40 -60.66 -13.20 12.94
C SER A 40 -60.56 -12.88 11.45
N GLY A 41 -59.49 -13.33 10.79
CA GLY A 41 -59.19 -13.02 9.39
C GLY A 41 -57.92 -12.19 9.17
N LEU A 42 -57.23 -11.73 10.22
CA LEU A 42 -55.97 -10.96 10.07
C LEU A 42 -54.90 -11.72 9.28
N GLN A 43 -54.79 -13.04 9.47
CA GLN A 43 -53.80 -13.84 8.74
C GLN A 43 -54.16 -14.04 7.27
N ASP A 44 -55.44 -14.26 6.96
CA ASP A 44 -55.92 -14.36 5.57
C ASP A 44 -55.81 -13.00 4.85
N TRP A 45 -56.09 -11.91 5.57
CA TRP A 45 -55.88 -10.55 5.07
C TRP A 45 -54.40 -10.26 4.83
N LEU A 46 -53.50 -10.61 5.75
CA LEU A 46 -52.05 -10.44 5.56
C LEU A 46 -51.52 -11.25 4.36
N HIS A 47 -52.04 -12.48 4.16
CA HIS A 47 -51.68 -13.31 3.02
C HIS A 47 -52.16 -12.70 1.70
N THR A 48 -53.36 -12.10 1.71
CA THR A 48 -53.93 -11.40 0.54
C THR A 48 -53.21 -10.08 0.26
N PHE A 49 -52.89 -9.32 1.31
CA PHE A 49 -52.14 -8.06 1.26
C PHE A 49 -50.73 -8.27 0.70
N GLN A 50 -50.05 -9.36 1.08
CA GLN A 50 -48.74 -9.71 0.53
C GLN A 50 -48.78 -10.11 -0.96
N ALA A 51 -49.94 -10.42 -1.52
CA ALA A 51 -50.12 -10.72 -2.94
C ALA A 51 -50.41 -9.49 -3.81
N TRP A 52 -50.78 -8.34 -3.22
CA TRP A 52 -51.15 -7.12 -3.95
C TRP A 52 -49.94 -6.29 -4.40
N SER A 53 -50.13 -5.45 -5.43
CA SER A 53 -49.11 -4.50 -5.90
C SER A 53 -48.99 -3.29 -4.95
N GLY A 54 -47.85 -2.58 -4.99
CA GLY A 54 -47.56 -1.46 -4.08
C GLY A 54 -48.64 -0.37 -3.99
N PRO A 55 -49.25 0.08 -5.11
CA PRO A 55 -50.34 1.06 -5.09
C PRO A 55 -51.65 0.52 -4.49
N GLU A 56 -51.98 -0.74 -4.77
CA GLU A 56 -53.20 -1.39 -4.25
C GLU A 56 -53.13 -1.60 -2.73
N ARG A 57 -51.93 -1.91 -2.21
CA ARG A 57 -51.69 -1.99 -0.76
C ARG A 57 -51.93 -0.66 -0.07
N LEU A 58 -51.56 0.46 -0.70
CA LEU A 58 -51.74 1.79 -0.13
C LEU A 58 -53.21 2.19 -0.06
N LEU A 59 -53.98 1.93 -1.13
CA LEU A 59 -55.43 2.17 -1.15
C LEU A 59 -56.17 1.32 -0.11
N ALA A 60 -55.83 0.02 -0.03
CA ALA A 60 -56.44 -0.86 0.96
C ALA A 60 -56.06 -0.53 2.40
N LEU A 61 -54.94 0.17 2.62
CA LEU A 61 -54.55 0.68 3.94
C LEU A 61 -55.27 1.96 4.30
N ASP A 62 -55.48 2.88 3.35
CA ASP A 62 -56.30 4.08 3.56
C ASP A 62 -57.73 3.68 3.94
N ASP A 63 -58.36 2.77 3.19
CA ASP A 63 -59.70 2.26 3.49
C ASP A 63 -59.76 1.55 4.86
N LEU A 64 -58.68 0.87 5.25
CA LEU A 64 -58.62 0.15 6.52
C LEU A 64 -58.35 1.08 7.72
N ILE A 65 -57.55 2.14 7.52
CA ILE A 65 -57.31 3.20 8.51
C ILE A 65 -58.60 3.99 8.77
N ASP A 66 -59.40 4.25 7.73
CA ASP A 66 -60.69 4.93 7.84
C ASP A 66 -61.76 4.08 8.57
N SER A 67 -61.61 2.75 8.56
CA SER A 67 -62.54 1.80 9.19
C SER A 67 -62.16 1.35 10.61
N CYS A 68 -60.95 1.68 11.09
CA CYS A 68 -60.41 1.16 12.35
C CYS A 68 -60.45 2.15 13.52
N GLU A 69 -60.79 1.67 14.72
CA GLU A 69 -60.72 2.47 15.95
C GLU A 69 -59.27 2.84 16.30
N SER A 70 -59.06 4.02 16.91
CA SER A 70 -57.73 4.60 17.21
C SER A 70 -56.78 3.68 17.98
N ASN A 71 -57.33 2.71 18.73
CA ASN A 71 -56.59 1.77 19.56
C ASN A 71 -56.06 0.57 18.74
N GLN A 72 -56.77 0.21 17.67
CA GLN A 72 -56.36 -0.83 16.72
C GLN A 72 -55.31 -0.31 15.72
N VAL A 73 -55.44 0.96 15.30
CA VAL A 73 -54.46 1.62 14.42
C VAL A 73 -53.06 1.63 15.04
N LYS A 74 -52.93 1.91 16.36
CA LYS A 74 -51.62 1.86 17.04
C LYS A 74 -51.00 0.47 17.05
N HIS A 75 -51.82 -0.57 17.23
CA HIS A 75 -51.33 -1.96 17.22
C HIS A 75 -50.94 -2.39 15.81
N MET A 76 -51.74 -2.02 14.80
CA MET A 76 -51.40 -2.21 13.39
C MET A 76 -50.11 -1.50 13.01
N MET A 77 -49.95 -0.22 13.35
CA MET A 77 -48.72 0.53 13.07
C MET A 77 -47.50 -0.17 13.66
N GLN A 78 -47.54 -0.61 14.92
CA GLN A 78 -46.41 -1.34 15.52
C GLN A 78 -46.09 -2.68 14.83
N VAL A 79 -47.08 -3.34 14.21
CA VAL A 79 -46.91 -4.62 13.52
C VAL A 79 -46.47 -4.43 12.06
N ILE A 80 -46.90 -3.36 11.40
CA ILE A 80 -46.64 -3.10 9.98
C ILE A 80 -45.45 -2.13 9.77
N GLU A 81 -45.13 -1.25 10.72
CA GLU A 81 -43.99 -0.31 10.67
C GLU A 81 -42.63 -1.01 10.44
N PRO A 82 -42.32 -2.18 11.05
CA PRO A 82 -41.13 -2.96 10.70
C PRO A 82 -41.19 -3.57 9.28
N GLN A 83 -42.40 -3.81 8.75
CA GLN A 83 -42.61 -4.28 7.37
C GLN A 83 -42.56 -3.14 6.34
N PHE A 84 -42.59 -1.88 6.81
CA PHE A 84 -42.49 -0.65 6.03
C PHE A 84 -41.12 0.01 6.10
N GLN A 85 -40.06 -0.69 6.54
CA GLN A 85 -38.69 -0.24 6.24
C GLN A 85 -38.51 -0.27 4.72
N ARG A 86 -38.97 0.79 4.07
CA ARG A 86 -38.83 1.04 2.67
C ARG A 86 -37.35 1.21 2.43
N ASP A 87 -36.81 0.28 1.66
CA ASP A 87 -35.45 0.36 1.16
C ASP A 87 -35.30 1.67 0.38
N PHE A 88 -34.79 2.69 1.07
CA PHE A 88 -34.65 4.05 0.58
C PHE A 88 -33.89 4.07 -0.75
N ILE A 89 -32.85 3.25 -0.87
CA ILE A 89 -32.04 3.12 -2.08
C ILE A 89 -32.85 2.52 -3.23
N SER A 90 -33.71 1.53 -2.96
CA SER A 90 -34.62 0.96 -3.97
C SER A 90 -35.71 1.93 -4.45
N LEU A 91 -35.98 3.00 -3.70
CA LEU A 91 -36.96 4.02 -4.07
C LEU A 91 -36.36 5.22 -4.81
N LEU A 92 -35.04 5.37 -4.79
CA LEU A 92 -34.36 6.46 -5.49
C LEU A 92 -34.23 6.17 -6.99
N PRO A 93 -34.26 7.21 -7.84
CA PRO A 93 -33.71 7.12 -9.19
C PRO A 93 -32.29 6.55 -9.17
N LYS A 94 -31.96 5.69 -10.14
CA LYS A 94 -30.69 4.95 -10.19
C LYS A 94 -29.46 5.84 -10.00
N GLU A 95 -29.45 7.03 -10.61
CA GLU A 95 -28.34 7.98 -10.53
C GLU A 95 -28.12 8.51 -9.10
N LEU A 96 -29.21 8.84 -8.40
CA LEU A 96 -29.15 9.28 -7.00
C LEU A 96 -28.77 8.13 -6.07
N ALA A 97 -29.25 6.92 -6.34
CA ALA A 97 -28.84 5.73 -5.60
C ALA A 97 -27.32 5.48 -5.74
N LEU A 98 -26.78 5.55 -6.96
CA LEU A 98 -25.35 5.41 -7.20
C LEU A 98 -24.54 6.53 -6.55
N TYR A 99 -25.02 7.77 -6.59
CA TYR A 99 -24.40 8.90 -5.90
C TYR A 99 -24.41 8.73 -4.37
N VAL A 100 -25.43 8.12 -3.77
CA VAL A 100 -25.39 7.78 -2.34
C VAL A 100 -24.31 6.72 -2.07
N LEU A 101 -24.20 5.72 -2.95
CA LEU A 101 -23.21 4.65 -2.82
C LEU A 101 -21.75 5.13 -2.98
N THR A 102 -21.47 6.25 -3.68
CA THR A 102 -20.10 6.78 -3.78
C THR A 102 -19.53 7.24 -2.43
N PHE A 103 -20.39 7.61 -1.47
CA PHE A 103 -19.97 8.00 -0.12
C PHE A 103 -19.59 6.81 0.78
N LEU A 104 -19.90 5.58 0.36
CA LEU A 104 -19.55 4.39 1.13
C LEU A 104 -18.11 3.98 0.88
N GLU A 105 -17.46 3.46 1.93
CA GLU A 105 -16.18 2.80 1.78
C GLU A 105 -16.35 1.44 1.07
N PRO A 106 -15.31 0.93 0.38
CA PRO A 106 -15.39 -0.35 -0.34
C PRO A 106 -15.86 -1.52 0.53
N ARG A 107 -15.50 -1.54 1.82
CA ARG A 107 -15.99 -2.56 2.76
C ARG A 107 -17.50 -2.51 2.92
N ASP A 108 -18.04 -1.31 3.08
CA ASP A 108 -19.48 -1.09 3.21
C ASP A 108 -20.21 -1.37 1.90
N LEU A 109 -19.61 -1.07 0.75
CA LEU A 109 -20.12 -1.46 -0.57
C LEU A 109 -20.21 -2.98 -0.72
N MET A 110 -19.22 -3.71 -0.23
CA MET A 110 -19.23 -5.19 -0.24
C MET A 110 -20.31 -5.75 0.68
N HIS A 111 -20.55 -5.15 1.85
CA HIS A 111 -21.67 -5.50 2.72
C HIS A 111 -23.02 -5.14 2.11
N ALA A 112 -23.14 -3.96 1.52
CA ALA A 112 -24.32 -3.47 0.81
C ALA A 112 -24.74 -4.41 -0.35
N ALA A 113 -23.77 -4.96 -1.08
CA ALA A 113 -24.01 -5.94 -2.13
C ALA A 113 -24.62 -7.28 -1.64
N GLN A 114 -24.58 -7.55 -0.33
CA GLN A 114 -25.15 -8.75 0.28
C GLN A 114 -26.62 -8.56 0.69
N THR A 115 -27.12 -7.33 0.73
CA THR A 115 -28.47 -6.99 1.21
C THR A 115 -29.58 -7.63 0.36
N CYS A 116 -29.60 -7.34 -0.95
CA CYS A 116 -30.57 -7.93 -1.88
C CYS A 116 -30.06 -7.90 -3.33
N SER A 117 -30.83 -8.44 -4.29
CA SER A 117 -30.44 -8.47 -5.71
C SER A 117 -30.27 -7.09 -6.32
N TYR A 118 -31.15 -6.13 -5.99
CA TYR A 118 -31.08 -4.76 -6.51
C TYR A 118 -29.83 -4.03 -6.01
N TRP A 119 -29.57 -4.08 -4.69
CA TRP A 119 -28.36 -3.54 -4.09
C TRP A 119 -27.09 -4.18 -4.66
N ARG A 120 -27.11 -5.49 -4.92
CA ARG A 120 -25.99 -6.18 -5.55
C ARG A 120 -25.69 -5.61 -6.94
N ILE A 121 -26.72 -5.34 -7.75
CA ILE A 121 -26.54 -4.76 -9.09
C ILE A 121 -25.97 -3.34 -9.00
N LEU A 122 -26.50 -2.51 -8.09
CA LEU A 122 -26.00 -1.14 -7.89
C LEU A 122 -24.56 -1.12 -7.36
N ALA A 123 -24.26 -1.97 -6.37
CA ALA A 123 -22.93 -2.10 -5.79
C ALA A 123 -21.93 -2.83 -6.72
N GLU A 124 -22.35 -3.32 -7.89
CA GLU A 124 -21.48 -3.85 -8.94
C GLU A 124 -21.17 -2.81 -10.03
N ASP A 125 -21.58 -1.54 -9.85
CA ASP A 125 -21.42 -0.51 -10.88
C ASP A 125 -19.95 -0.27 -11.26
N ASN A 126 -19.69 -0.24 -12.56
CA ASN A 126 -18.34 -0.19 -13.10
C ASN A 126 -17.64 1.16 -12.88
N LEU A 127 -18.39 2.26 -12.90
CA LEU A 127 -17.83 3.60 -12.72
C LEU A 127 -17.58 3.88 -11.24
N LEU A 128 -18.46 3.41 -10.37
CA LEU A 128 -18.27 3.42 -8.92
C LEU A 128 -16.95 2.74 -8.54
N TRP A 129 -16.71 1.52 -9.02
CA TRP A 129 -15.47 0.81 -8.71
C TRP A 129 -14.24 1.40 -9.40
N ARG A 130 -14.39 2.01 -10.59
CA ARG A 130 -13.30 2.75 -11.23
C ARG A 130 -12.83 3.94 -10.37
N GLU A 131 -13.76 4.65 -9.76
CA GLU A 131 -13.45 5.75 -8.85
C GLU A 131 -12.75 5.24 -7.57
N LYS A 132 -13.30 4.20 -6.93
CA LYS A 132 -12.66 3.56 -5.76
C LYS A 132 -11.27 2.98 -6.05
N CYS A 133 -11.09 2.39 -7.24
CA CYS A 133 -9.77 1.96 -7.71
C CYS A 133 -8.81 3.14 -7.86
N ARG A 134 -9.26 4.26 -8.43
CA ARG A 134 -8.44 5.47 -8.60
C ARG A 134 -8.00 6.06 -7.27
N GLU A 135 -8.89 6.08 -6.26
CA GLU A 135 -8.54 6.51 -4.89
C GLU A 135 -7.38 5.68 -4.31
N GLN A 136 -7.34 4.37 -4.60
CA GLN A 136 -6.26 3.46 -4.19
C GLN A 136 -5.05 3.43 -5.14
N GLY A 137 -5.10 4.17 -6.25
CA GLY A 137 -4.04 4.18 -7.27
C GLY A 137 -3.99 2.94 -8.16
N ILE A 138 -5.10 2.21 -8.31
CA ILE A 138 -5.27 1.13 -9.29
C ILE A 138 -5.68 1.77 -10.62
N GLU A 139 -4.77 1.76 -11.60
CA GLU A 139 -4.95 2.47 -12.88
C GLU A 139 -5.55 1.61 -14.00
N GLU A 140 -5.44 0.28 -13.89
CA GLU A 140 -5.92 -0.65 -14.90
C GLU A 140 -7.00 -1.62 -14.35
N PRO A 141 -8.06 -1.90 -15.13
CA PRO A 141 -9.04 -2.92 -14.76
C PRO A 141 -8.48 -4.33 -14.97
N LEU A 142 -9.04 -5.30 -14.24
CA LEU A 142 -8.66 -6.70 -14.40
C LEU A 142 -9.17 -7.24 -15.74
N VAL A 143 -8.28 -7.76 -16.58
CA VAL A 143 -8.66 -8.44 -17.82
C VAL A 143 -9.07 -9.89 -17.50
N VAL A 144 -10.32 -10.09 -17.11
CA VAL A 144 -10.88 -11.44 -16.93
C VAL A 144 -11.11 -12.08 -18.31
N LYS A 145 -10.42 -13.19 -18.60
CA LYS A 145 -10.71 -14.00 -19.79
C LYS A 145 -12.12 -14.57 -19.63
N ARG A 146 -13.00 -14.34 -20.62
CA ARG A 146 -14.44 -14.71 -20.68
C ARG A 146 -14.83 -16.15 -20.26
N ARG A 147 -13.90 -17.04 -19.96
CA ARG A 147 -14.15 -18.45 -19.62
C ARG A 147 -14.64 -18.68 -18.18
N GLU A 148 -14.54 -17.70 -17.28
CA GLU A 148 -14.82 -17.89 -15.84
C GLU A 148 -16.12 -17.27 -15.33
N THR A 149 -17.03 -16.81 -16.20
CA THR A 149 -18.36 -16.38 -15.74
C THR A 149 -19.20 -17.59 -15.37
N LEU A 150 -19.08 -18.03 -14.11
CA LEU A 150 -19.75 -19.21 -13.54
C LEU A 150 -21.28 -19.06 -13.33
N LYS A 151 -21.91 -17.97 -13.78
CA LYS A 151 -23.39 -17.84 -13.83
C LYS A 151 -23.86 -17.07 -15.08
N PRO A 152 -24.87 -17.57 -15.83
CA PRO A 152 -25.47 -16.82 -16.93
C PRO A 152 -26.12 -15.53 -16.39
N GLY A 153 -25.72 -14.37 -16.91
CA GLY A 153 -26.42 -13.10 -16.73
C GLY A 153 -25.91 -12.14 -15.64
N PHE A 154 -24.87 -12.49 -14.87
CA PHE A 154 -24.24 -11.54 -13.93
C PHE A 154 -22.91 -11.02 -14.51
N LEU A 155 -22.86 -9.74 -14.87
CA LEU A 155 -21.66 -9.08 -15.34
C LEU A 155 -20.89 -8.55 -14.12
N HIS A 156 -19.78 -9.19 -13.78
CA HIS A 156 -18.85 -8.64 -12.80
C HIS A 156 -18.15 -7.40 -13.36
N SER A 157 -18.01 -6.37 -12.53
CA SER A 157 -17.22 -5.18 -12.85
C SER A 157 -15.72 -5.55 -12.86
N PRO A 158 -15.01 -5.37 -13.99
CA PRO A 158 -13.56 -5.58 -14.06
C PRO A 158 -12.77 -4.75 -13.02
N TRP A 159 -13.27 -3.54 -12.70
CA TRP A 159 -12.67 -2.69 -11.67
C TRP A 159 -12.90 -3.22 -10.27
N LYS A 160 -14.09 -3.77 -9.99
CA LYS A 160 -14.35 -4.44 -8.71
C LYS A 160 -13.43 -5.65 -8.53
N SER A 161 -13.28 -6.47 -9.56
CA SER A 161 -12.38 -7.62 -9.53
C SER A 161 -10.92 -7.20 -9.31
N ALA A 162 -10.46 -6.12 -9.98
CA ALA A 162 -9.13 -5.55 -9.75
C ALA A 162 -8.94 -5.07 -8.31
N TYR A 163 -9.92 -4.35 -7.76
CA TYR A 163 -9.91 -3.89 -6.37
C TYR A 163 -9.80 -5.07 -5.40
N VAL A 164 -10.66 -6.07 -5.57
CA VAL A 164 -10.70 -7.25 -4.71
C VAL A 164 -9.40 -8.05 -4.81
N GLN A 165 -8.85 -8.23 -6.01
CA GLN A 165 -7.55 -8.91 -6.19
C GLN A 165 -6.43 -8.14 -5.50
N GLN A 166 -6.32 -6.83 -5.70
CA GLN A 166 -5.29 -6.02 -5.06
C GLN A 166 -5.40 -6.08 -3.53
N HIS A 167 -6.61 -6.06 -2.99
CA HIS A 167 -6.85 -6.22 -1.55
C HIS A 167 -6.45 -7.61 -1.04
N HIS A 168 -6.74 -8.67 -1.80
CA HIS A 168 -6.26 -10.02 -1.49
C HIS A 168 -4.74 -10.12 -1.52
N ILE A 169 -4.09 -9.56 -2.54
CA ILE A 169 -2.63 -9.51 -2.63
C ILE A 169 -2.05 -8.80 -1.40
N GLU A 170 -2.56 -7.62 -1.05
CA GLU A 170 -2.10 -6.89 0.13
C GLU A 170 -2.29 -7.70 1.43
N SER A 171 -3.43 -8.41 1.56
CA SER A 171 -3.65 -9.32 2.68
C SER A 171 -2.67 -10.50 2.67
N ASN A 172 -2.32 -11.04 1.51
CA ASN A 172 -1.36 -12.13 1.38
C ASN A 172 0.04 -11.69 1.82
N TRP A 173 0.47 -10.49 1.44
CA TRP A 173 1.73 -9.92 1.93
C TRP A 173 1.74 -9.79 3.45
N ARG A 174 0.66 -9.29 4.05
CA ARG A 174 0.58 -9.03 5.50
C ARG A 174 0.46 -10.31 6.33
N THR A 175 -0.45 -11.19 5.97
CA THR A 175 -0.87 -12.33 6.81
C THR A 175 -0.97 -13.65 6.07
N GLY A 176 -0.84 -13.66 4.75
CA GLY A 176 -0.92 -14.88 3.95
C GLY A 176 0.14 -15.91 4.31
N ASP A 177 -0.15 -17.18 4.07
CA ASP A 177 0.84 -18.23 4.23
C ASP A 177 1.97 -18.04 3.21
N ILE A 178 3.21 -18.09 3.68
CA ILE A 178 4.38 -17.97 2.79
C ILE A 178 4.54 -19.30 2.07
N THR A 179 4.23 -19.30 0.77
CA THR A 179 4.46 -20.46 -0.09
C THR A 179 5.96 -20.76 -0.18
N SER A 180 6.32 -22.03 -0.41
CA SER A 180 7.71 -22.42 -0.58
C SER A 180 8.32 -21.65 -1.77
N PRO A 181 9.37 -20.85 -1.56
CA PRO A 181 9.90 -19.99 -2.61
C PRO A 181 10.48 -20.82 -3.74
N LYS A 182 10.32 -20.34 -4.98
CA LYS A 182 11.05 -20.91 -6.12
C LYS A 182 12.51 -20.53 -5.98
N VAL A 183 13.39 -21.52 -6.04
CA VAL A 183 14.84 -21.33 -5.89
C VAL A 183 15.49 -21.42 -7.27
N LEU A 184 16.17 -20.34 -7.66
CA LEU A 184 16.97 -20.28 -8.88
C LEU A 184 18.45 -20.28 -8.47
N LYS A 185 19.13 -21.41 -8.64
CA LYS A 185 20.57 -21.51 -8.37
C LYS A 185 21.38 -20.89 -9.51
N GLY A 186 22.50 -20.26 -9.18
CA GLY A 186 23.43 -19.67 -10.14
C GLY A 186 24.36 -18.68 -9.45
N HIS A 187 25.44 -18.29 -10.13
CA HIS A 187 26.53 -17.48 -9.56
C HIS A 187 27.23 -18.16 -8.37
N ASP A 188 27.54 -19.46 -8.52
CA ASP A 188 28.27 -20.24 -7.51
C ASP A 188 29.55 -19.50 -7.09
N ASP A 189 29.77 -19.38 -5.77
CA ASP A 189 30.90 -18.69 -5.13
C ASP A 189 31.08 -17.20 -5.49
N HIS A 190 30.08 -16.55 -6.09
CA HIS A 190 30.12 -15.15 -6.47
C HIS A 190 28.98 -14.33 -5.83
N VAL A 191 29.28 -13.06 -5.54
CA VAL A 191 28.31 -12.11 -4.96
C VAL A 191 27.46 -11.48 -6.06
N ILE A 192 26.14 -11.47 -5.87
CA ILE A 192 25.22 -10.75 -6.77
C ILE A 192 25.27 -9.25 -6.45
N THR A 193 25.96 -8.48 -7.29
CA THR A 193 26.23 -7.06 -7.03
C THR A 193 25.08 -6.13 -7.38
N CYS A 194 24.22 -6.50 -8.32
CA CYS A 194 23.01 -5.79 -8.68
C CYS A 194 21.93 -6.75 -9.18
N LEU A 195 20.68 -6.39 -8.90
CA LEU A 195 19.47 -7.16 -9.24
C LEU A 195 18.46 -6.19 -9.87
N GLN A 196 17.94 -6.54 -11.04
CA GLN A 196 16.86 -5.80 -11.70
C GLN A 196 15.71 -6.74 -12.04
N PHE A 197 14.48 -6.24 -11.87
CA PHE A 197 13.25 -6.94 -12.15
C PHE A 197 12.43 -6.07 -13.11
N CYS A 198 12.16 -6.57 -14.31
CA CYS A 198 11.32 -5.89 -15.31
C CYS A 198 10.34 -6.90 -15.91
N GLY A 199 9.06 -6.78 -15.54
CA GLY A 199 8.05 -7.79 -15.91
C GLY A 199 8.42 -9.16 -15.34
N ASP A 200 8.59 -10.16 -16.21
CA ASP A 200 9.01 -11.52 -15.82
C ASP A 200 10.53 -11.75 -15.91
N LEU A 201 11.32 -10.77 -16.37
CA LEU A 201 12.77 -10.93 -16.53
C LEU A 201 13.51 -10.53 -15.26
N ILE A 202 14.34 -11.44 -14.75
CA ILE A 202 15.27 -11.20 -13.65
C ILE A 202 16.69 -11.12 -14.21
N LEU A 203 17.36 -9.98 -14.00
CA LEU A 203 18.75 -9.77 -14.39
C LEU A 203 19.62 -9.62 -13.14
N ALA A 204 20.69 -10.42 -13.07
CA ALA A 204 21.70 -10.37 -12.03
C ALA A 204 23.07 -10.16 -12.68
N TYR A 205 23.82 -9.16 -12.22
CA TYR A 205 25.17 -8.89 -12.72
C TYR A 205 26.21 -8.92 -11.60
N GLY A 206 27.42 -9.35 -11.95
CA GLY A 206 28.62 -9.28 -11.11
C GLY A 206 29.59 -8.21 -11.61
N GLY A 207 30.04 -7.31 -10.73
CA GLY A 207 31.24 -6.49 -10.95
C GLY A 207 31.04 -5.02 -11.33
N VAL A 208 29.81 -4.53 -11.53
CA VAL A 208 29.54 -3.11 -11.80
C VAL A 208 29.04 -2.39 -10.54
N TRP A 209 29.58 -1.20 -10.25
CA TRP A 209 29.33 -0.48 -8.99
C TRP A 209 27.97 0.24 -8.98
N SER A 210 27.60 0.88 -10.09
CA SER A 210 26.29 1.51 -10.29
C SER A 210 26.01 1.76 -11.77
N ILE A 211 24.81 1.42 -12.22
CA ILE A 211 24.25 1.77 -13.53
C ILE A 211 22.88 2.39 -13.27
N SER A 212 22.54 3.48 -13.96
CA SER A 212 21.18 4.01 -14.02
C SER A 212 20.66 3.86 -15.45
N LEU A 213 19.49 3.25 -15.57
CA LEU A 213 18.76 3.05 -16.81
C LEU A 213 17.55 3.98 -16.79
N VAL A 214 17.37 4.78 -17.84
CA VAL A 214 16.09 5.47 -18.08
C VAL A 214 15.46 4.86 -19.30
N ASN A 215 14.21 4.43 -19.15
CA ASN A 215 13.38 4.04 -20.27
C ASN A 215 12.34 5.14 -20.46
N HIS A 216 12.43 5.90 -21.55
CA HIS A 216 11.32 6.74 -21.99
C HIS A 216 10.20 5.81 -22.48
N GLY A 217 9.36 5.36 -21.55
CA GLY A 217 8.32 4.38 -21.81
C GLY A 217 6.94 4.94 -21.50
N ASP A 218 6.47 5.91 -22.29
CA ASP A 218 5.03 5.99 -22.53
C ASP A 218 4.71 4.90 -23.56
N GLN A 219 3.78 3.99 -23.25
CA GLN A 219 3.61 2.69 -23.93
C GLN A 219 3.27 2.76 -25.43
N ARG A 220 3.27 3.92 -26.08
CA ARG A 220 2.88 4.07 -27.49
C ARG A 220 3.70 5.04 -28.34
N VAL A 221 4.74 5.70 -27.84
CA VAL A 221 5.55 6.62 -28.66
C VAL A 221 7.05 6.41 -28.38
N ASP A 222 7.76 5.99 -29.43
CA ASP A 222 9.20 5.78 -29.61
C ASP A 222 9.99 4.89 -28.62
N ARG A 223 10.35 3.70 -29.12
CA ARG A 223 11.45 2.88 -28.61
C ARG A 223 12.84 3.42 -29.01
N GLN A 224 12.94 4.63 -29.57
CA GLN A 224 14.13 5.12 -30.29
C GLN A 224 15.13 5.95 -29.49
N ASP A 225 14.93 6.20 -28.18
CA ASP A 225 15.91 6.95 -27.37
C ASP A 225 16.07 6.35 -25.96
N GLN A 226 16.58 5.12 -25.89
CA GLN A 226 16.97 4.50 -24.62
C GLN A 226 18.42 4.84 -24.30
N ARG A 227 18.65 5.57 -23.20
CA ARG A 227 19.98 5.94 -22.75
C ARG A 227 20.30 5.40 -21.36
N VAL A 228 21.59 5.14 -21.14
CA VAL A 228 22.13 4.61 -19.88
C VAL A 228 23.25 5.50 -19.38
N VAL A 229 23.31 5.69 -18.06
CA VAL A 229 24.46 6.34 -17.42
C VAL A 229 25.19 5.36 -16.52
N SER A 230 26.51 5.28 -16.68
CA SER A 230 27.40 4.51 -15.81
C SER A 230 28.34 5.43 -15.04
N GLY A 231 28.58 5.13 -13.76
CA GLY A 231 29.67 5.73 -12.98
C GLY A 231 30.82 4.73 -12.80
N SER A 232 32.07 5.22 -12.89
CA SER A 232 33.27 4.38 -12.90
C SER A 232 34.26 4.71 -11.78
N ARG A 233 35.18 3.76 -11.51
CA ARG A 233 36.31 3.96 -10.59
C ARG A 233 37.37 4.93 -11.15
N ASP A 234 37.36 5.18 -12.45
CA ASP A 234 38.24 6.15 -13.12
C ASP A 234 37.82 7.61 -12.89
N ALA A 235 36.83 7.86 -12.01
CA ALA A 235 36.26 9.15 -11.68
C ALA A 235 35.45 9.83 -12.81
N THR A 236 35.07 9.08 -13.84
CA THR A 236 34.20 9.57 -14.93
C THR A 236 32.79 8.99 -14.85
N LEU A 237 31.85 9.71 -15.46
CA LEU A 237 30.57 9.16 -15.87
C LEU A 237 30.51 9.06 -17.39
N ARG A 238 29.72 8.12 -17.90
CA ARG A 238 29.52 7.91 -19.33
C ARG A 238 28.04 7.73 -19.62
N LEU A 239 27.56 8.45 -20.64
CA LEU A 239 26.23 8.30 -21.21
C LEU A 239 26.35 7.41 -22.46
N TRP A 240 25.47 6.44 -22.56
CA TRP A 240 25.48 5.43 -23.62
C TRP A 240 24.13 5.41 -24.31
N ASP A 241 24.15 5.24 -25.63
CA ASP A 241 22.99 4.82 -26.37
C ASP A 241 22.82 3.31 -26.25
N VAL A 242 21.62 2.85 -25.90
CA VAL A 242 21.37 1.42 -25.63
C VAL A 242 21.27 0.62 -26.92
N GLU A 243 20.77 1.21 -28.01
CA GLU A 243 20.54 0.50 -29.26
C GLU A 243 21.85 0.22 -30.01
N SER A 244 22.69 1.25 -30.15
CA SER A 244 24.00 1.18 -30.81
C SER A 244 25.11 0.67 -29.89
N GLY A 245 24.97 0.86 -28.57
CA GLY A 245 26.03 0.61 -27.59
C GLY A 245 27.14 1.66 -27.61
N GLU A 246 26.97 2.77 -28.34
CA GLU A 246 27.97 3.83 -28.43
C GLU A 246 28.00 4.68 -27.15
N CYS A 247 29.21 5.11 -26.76
CA CYS A 247 29.40 6.09 -25.70
C CYS A 247 29.16 7.49 -26.29
N LEU A 248 28.02 8.10 -25.95
CA LEU A 248 27.63 9.42 -26.44
C LEU A 248 28.48 10.53 -25.79
N HIS A 249 28.62 10.47 -24.47
CA HIS A 249 29.26 11.54 -23.69
C HIS A 249 30.11 10.99 -22.55
N VAL A 250 31.18 11.72 -22.19
CA VAL A 250 32.05 11.42 -21.04
C VAL A 250 32.09 12.62 -20.10
N LEU A 251 31.45 12.49 -18.94
CA LEU A 251 31.38 13.57 -17.95
C LEU A 251 32.56 13.46 -16.99
N THR A 252 33.46 14.43 -17.05
CA THR A 252 34.66 14.51 -16.21
C THR A 252 34.52 15.60 -15.15
N GLY A 253 34.94 15.32 -13.91
CA GLY A 253 35.03 16.33 -12.85
C GLY A 253 34.92 15.82 -11.43
N HIS A 254 34.57 14.54 -11.21
CA HIS A 254 34.88 13.88 -9.94
C HIS A 254 36.38 13.64 -9.83
N VAL A 255 36.89 13.63 -8.59
CA VAL A 255 38.33 13.44 -8.30
C VAL A 255 38.61 12.01 -7.77
N ALA A 256 37.56 11.25 -7.51
CA ALA A 256 37.64 9.85 -7.08
C ALA A 256 36.49 9.04 -7.68
N ALA A 257 36.48 7.73 -7.41
CA ALA A 257 35.49 6.80 -7.93
C ALA A 257 34.05 7.30 -7.77
N VAL A 258 33.28 7.24 -8.86
CA VAL A 258 31.84 7.53 -8.86
C VAL A 258 31.11 6.30 -8.35
N ARG A 259 30.45 6.44 -7.20
CA ARG A 259 29.84 5.31 -6.50
C ARG A 259 28.39 5.08 -6.88
N CYS A 260 27.63 6.15 -7.10
CA CYS A 260 26.20 6.09 -7.37
C CYS A 260 25.81 7.15 -8.40
N VAL A 261 24.83 6.82 -9.24
CA VAL A 261 24.35 7.69 -10.31
C VAL A 261 22.85 7.53 -10.49
N GLN A 262 22.16 8.63 -10.82
CA GLN A 262 20.77 8.66 -11.29
C GLN A 262 20.67 9.55 -12.53
N TYR A 263 19.72 9.22 -13.40
CA TYR A 263 19.40 9.97 -14.60
C TYR A 263 17.88 10.06 -14.69
N ASP A 264 17.34 11.23 -15.03
CA ASP A 264 15.89 11.45 -15.22
C ASP A 264 15.51 11.70 -16.70
N GLY A 265 16.47 11.57 -17.63
CA GLY A 265 16.30 11.93 -19.03
C GLY A 265 16.76 13.35 -19.38
N ARG A 266 17.01 14.22 -18.39
CA ARG A 266 17.46 15.61 -18.59
C ARG A 266 18.73 15.95 -17.83
N ARG A 267 18.88 15.47 -16.60
CA ARG A 267 19.97 15.74 -15.67
C ARG A 267 20.55 14.43 -15.17
N VAL A 268 21.88 14.37 -15.13
CA VAL A 268 22.59 13.29 -14.44
C VAL A 268 22.97 13.78 -13.05
N VAL A 269 22.79 12.93 -12.05
CA VAL A 269 23.23 13.22 -10.69
C VAL A 269 24.14 12.10 -10.21
N SER A 270 25.28 12.45 -9.63
CA SER A 270 26.31 11.51 -9.25
C SER A 270 26.87 11.76 -7.85
N GLY A 271 27.12 10.69 -7.10
CA GLY A 271 27.77 10.73 -5.79
C GLY A 271 29.09 9.97 -5.82
N GLY A 272 30.15 10.59 -5.32
CA GLY A 272 31.52 10.09 -5.41
C GLY A 272 32.20 9.80 -4.08
N TYR A 273 33.35 9.13 -4.19
CA TYR A 273 34.28 8.92 -3.06
C TYR A 273 35.13 10.16 -2.74
N ASP A 274 34.97 11.23 -3.50
CA ASP A 274 35.48 12.57 -3.24
C ASP A 274 34.55 13.39 -2.33
N PHE A 275 33.51 12.74 -1.79
CA PHE A 275 32.53 13.29 -0.85
C PHE A 275 31.55 14.27 -1.51
N MET A 276 31.64 14.44 -2.82
CA MET A 276 30.82 15.37 -3.56
C MET A 276 29.60 14.66 -4.16
N VAL A 277 28.52 15.43 -4.27
CA VAL A 277 27.43 15.13 -5.19
C VAL A 277 27.47 16.16 -6.32
N LYS A 278 27.32 15.73 -7.56
CA LYS A 278 27.35 16.61 -8.74
C LYS A 278 26.11 16.44 -9.59
N VAL A 279 25.63 17.55 -10.15
CA VAL A 279 24.52 17.60 -11.09
C VAL A 279 25.08 18.03 -12.44
N TRP A 280 24.72 17.31 -13.50
CA TRP A 280 25.27 17.49 -14.83
C TRP A 280 24.17 17.68 -15.86
N ASP A 281 24.50 18.47 -16.87
CA ASP A 281 23.81 18.46 -18.15
C ASP A 281 24.60 17.51 -19.07
N PRO A 282 24.04 16.33 -19.43
CA PRO A 282 24.77 15.35 -20.21
C PRO A 282 25.01 15.78 -21.67
N GLU A 283 24.11 16.57 -22.26
CA GLU A 283 24.20 17.02 -23.66
C GLU A 283 25.32 18.04 -23.87
N THR A 284 25.52 18.90 -22.87
CA THR A 284 26.57 19.92 -22.90
C THR A 284 27.85 19.48 -22.19
N GLU A 285 27.85 18.30 -21.56
CA GLU A 285 28.94 17.76 -20.74
C GLU A 285 29.35 18.68 -19.56
N THR A 286 28.45 19.56 -19.11
CA THR A 286 28.75 20.55 -18.07
C THR A 286 28.32 20.09 -16.68
N CYS A 287 29.18 20.35 -15.69
CA CYS A 287 28.81 20.23 -14.27
C CYS A 287 28.05 21.50 -13.86
N LEU A 288 26.73 21.39 -13.73
CA LEU A 288 25.85 22.49 -13.35
C LEU A 288 26.05 22.89 -11.89
N HIS A 289 26.09 21.88 -11.01
CA HIS A 289 26.25 22.09 -9.57
C HIS A 289 27.23 21.09 -8.97
N THR A 290 28.04 21.57 -8.02
CA THR A 290 28.81 20.73 -7.10
C THR A 290 28.25 20.94 -5.70
N LEU A 291 27.50 19.95 -5.23
CA LEU A 291 26.79 19.98 -3.96
C LEU A 291 27.75 19.54 -2.85
N GLN A 292 28.25 20.52 -2.10
CA GLN A 292 29.22 20.31 -1.02
C GLN A 292 28.52 20.24 0.34
N GLY A 293 28.96 19.34 1.21
CA GLY A 293 28.47 19.27 2.59
C GLY A 293 28.66 17.91 3.27
N HIS A 294 28.81 16.83 2.51
CA HIS A 294 29.23 15.55 3.07
C HIS A 294 30.71 15.60 3.47
N THR A 295 31.04 14.94 4.58
CA THR A 295 32.41 14.88 5.13
C THR A 295 33.08 13.53 4.89
N ASN A 296 32.37 12.63 4.21
CA ASN A 296 32.85 11.31 3.83
C ASN A 296 32.18 10.85 2.53
N ARG A 297 32.55 9.67 2.06
CA ARG A 297 32.12 9.07 0.78
C ARG A 297 30.60 9.00 0.67
N VAL A 298 30.07 9.38 -0.48
CA VAL A 298 28.65 9.24 -0.83
C VAL A 298 28.43 7.82 -1.38
N TYR A 299 27.46 7.10 -0.80
CA TYR A 299 27.23 5.68 -1.11
C TYR A 299 25.90 5.41 -1.81
N SER A 300 24.89 6.21 -1.54
CA SER A 300 23.54 6.04 -2.06
C SER A 300 22.98 7.38 -2.54
N LEU A 301 22.18 7.32 -3.61
CA LEU A 301 21.60 8.50 -4.24
C LEU A 301 20.22 8.19 -4.81
N GLN A 302 19.29 9.13 -4.63
CA GLN A 302 17.95 9.15 -5.23
C GLN A 302 17.72 10.53 -5.85
N PHE A 303 16.92 10.56 -6.92
CA PHE A 303 16.60 11.78 -7.65
C PHE A 303 15.21 11.65 -8.26
N ASP A 304 14.33 12.63 -8.03
CA ASP A 304 12.95 12.65 -8.52
C ASP A 304 12.67 13.76 -9.55
N GLY A 305 13.73 14.37 -10.11
CA GLY A 305 13.63 15.51 -11.03
C GLY A 305 13.60 16.88 -10.32
N VAL A 306 13.36 16.92 -9.01
CA VAL A 306 13.30 18.17 -8.22
C VAL A 306 14.33 18.15 -7.09
N TYR A 307 14.35 17.08 -6.31
CA TYR A 307 15.24 16.91 -5.18
C TYR A 307 16.23 15.79 -5.42
N VAL A 308 17.49 16.06 -5.13
CA VAL A 308 18.52 15.04 -4.97
C VAL A 308 18.56 14.64 -3.50
N VAL A 309 18.60 13.34 -3.21
CA VAL A 309 18.83 12.81 -1.87
C VAL A 309 20.09 11.96 -1.86
N SER A 310 21.05 12.29 -1.00
CA SER A 310 22.33 11.60 -0.92
C SER A 310 22.60 11.05 0.47
N GLY A 311 23.00 9.78 0.55
CA GLY A 311 23.38 9.09 1.78
C GLY A 311 24.88 8.83 1.82
N SER A 312 25.52 9.14 2.94
CA SER A 312 26.97 9.11 3.09
C SER A 312 27.43 8.19 4.23
N LEU A 313 28.73 7.85 4.20
CA LEU A 313 29.43 7.20 5.31
C LEU A 313 29.60 8.16 6.52
N ASP A 314 29.37 9.45 6.35
CA ASP A 314 29.34 10.43 7.45
C ASP A 314 28.08 10.34 8.33
N THR A 315 27.23 9.34 8.12
CA THR A 315 25.97 9.06 8.84
C THR A 315 24.81 10.02 8.52
N SER A 316 25.05 11.06 7.72
CA SER A 316 24.00 11.99 7.28
C SER A 316 23.37 11.57 5.95
N ILE A 317 22.12 11.96 5.79
CA ILE A 317 21.44 12.01 4.50
C ILE A 317 21.14 13.47 4.20
N ARG A 318 21.45 13.95 3.00
CA ARG A 318 21.20 15.34 2.60
C ARG A 318 20.19 15.40 1.47
N VAL A 319 19.30 16.39 1.55
CA VAL A 319 18.31 16.71 0.51
C VAL A 319 18.73 18.02 -0.13
N TRP A 320 18.83 18.03 -1.45
CA TRP A 320 19.30 19.17 -2.24
C TRP A 320 18.27 19.53 -3.29
N ASP A 321 18.09 20.81 -3.52
CA ASP A 321 17.30 21.32 -4.63
C ASP A 321 18.16 21.28 -5.90
N VAL A 322 17.67 20.62 -6.96
CA VAL A 322 18.47 20.35 -8.17
C VAL A 322 18.72 21.61 -9.00
N GLU A 323 17.80 22.58 -8.98
CA GLU A 323 17.86 23.79 -9.81
C GLU A 323 18.76 24.88 -9.18
N THR A 324 18.77 24.97 -7.85
CA THR A 324 19.61 25.94 -7.12
C THR A 324 20.95 25.35 -6.67
N GLY A 325 21.03 24.03 -6.53
CA GLY A 325 22.16 23.33 -5.90
C GLY A 325 22.25 23.55 -4.38
N GLY A 326 21.23 24.14 -3.76
CA GLY A 326 21.18 24.40 -2.32
C GLY A 326 20.86 23.16 -1.50
N CYS A 327 21.51 23.00 -0.34
CA CYS A 327 21.11 21.99 0.65
C CYS A 327 19.82 22.44 1.35
N VAL A 328 18.73 21.70 1.16
CA VAL A 328 17.42 21.98 1.77
C VAL A 328 17.38 21.41 3.18
N HIS A 329 17.77 20.15 3.35
CA HIS A 329 17.76 19.46 4.65
C HIS A 329 19.00 18.61 4.86
N THR A 330 19.39 18.47 6.13
CA THR A 330 20.35 17.45 6.59
C THR A 330 19.64 16.54 7.57
N LEU A 331 19.28 15.34 7.12
CA LEU A 331 18.59 14.33 7.90
C LEU A 331 19.63 13.54 8.72
N THR A 332 19.55 13.67 10.04
CA THR A 332 20.48 13.05 10.99
C THR A 332 19.75 12.04 11.87
N GLY A 333 20.47 11.03 12.36
CA GLY A 333 19.95 10.06 13.33
C GLY A 333 20.37 8.62 13.06
N HIS A 334 20.82 8.33 11.85
CA HIS A 334 21.57 7.10 11.58
C HIS A 334 22.95 7.16 12.25
N GLN A 335 23.51 5.98 12.54
CA GLN A 335 24.78 5.85 13.26
C GLN A 335 25.90 5.24 12.41
N SER A 336 25.60 4.88 11.16
CA SER A 336 26.57 4.29 10.24
C SER A 336 26.23 4.63 8.79
N LEU A 337 26.82 3.90 7.85
CA LEU A 337 26.64 4.05 6.41
C LEU A 337 25.20 3.81 5.96
N THR A 338 24.64 4.73 5.16
CA THR A 338 23.35 4.56 4.49
C THR A 338 23.53 3.74 3.21
N SER A 339 23.19 2.45 3.28
CA SER A 339 23.46 1.42 2.27
C SER A 339 22.44 1.42 1.13
N GLY A 340 21.18 1.72 1.43
CA GLY A 340 20.07 1.75 0.48
C GLY A 340 19.12 2.89 0.77
N MET A 341 18.59 3.50 -0.29
CA MET A 341 17.56 4.53 -0.22
C MET A 341 16.56 4.33 -1.35
N GLU A 342 15.30 4.67 -1.09
CA GLU A 342 14.26 4.76 -2.11
C GLU A 342 13.39 5.98 -1.82
N LEU A 343 13.10 6.76 -2.86
CA LEU A 343 12.31 7.99 -2.78
C LEU A 343 11.07 7.85 -3.66
N LYS A 344 9.88 8.05 -3.08
CA LYS A 344 8.60 8.16 -3.83
C LYS A 344 7.71 9.17 -3.14
N ASN A 345 7.09 10.07 -3.91
CA ASN A 345 6.09 11.02 -3.42
C ASN A 345 6.57 11.84 -2.20
N ASN A 346 7.82 12.30 -2.21
CA ASN A 346 8.49 12.99 -1.09
C ASN A 346 8.70 12.16 0.19
N ILE A 347 8.39 10.86 0.17
CA ILE A 347 8.72 9.94 1.25
C ILE A 347 10.02 9.23 0.90
N LEU A 348 11.00 9.36 1.77
CA LEU A 348 12.28 8.66 1.68
C LEU A 348 12.27 7.51 2.69
N VAL A 349 12.66 6.32 2.24
CA VAL A 349 12.98 5.20 3.11
C VAL A 349 14.48 4.92 3.00
N SER A 350 15.20 4.93 4.14
CA SER A 350 16.64 4.73 4.20
C SER A 350 16.99 3.52 5.07
N GLY A 351 17.80 2.62 4.52
CA GLY A 351 18.37 1.47 5.22
C GLY A 351 19.83 1.73 5.54
N ASN A 352 20.27 1.31 6.72
CA ASN A 352 21.57 1.67 7.24
C ASN A 352 22.33 0.47 7.84
N ALA A 353 23.66 0.59 7.85
CA ALA A 353 24.55 -0.37 8.47
C ALA A 353 24.44 -0.43 10.00
N ASP A 354 23.75 0.53 10.63
CA ASP A 354 23.38 0.53 12.05
C ASP A 354 22.21 -0.42 12.40
N SER A 355 21.78 -1.24 11.43
CA SER A 355 20.65 -2.18 11.51
C SER A 355 19.25 -1.56 11.54
N THR A 356 19.14 -0.26 11.27
CA THR A 356 17.87 0.46 11.29
C THR A 356 17.41 0.86 9.90
N VAL A 357 16.08 0.97 9.76
CA VAL A 357 15.44 1.62 8.62
C VAL A 357 14.70 2.85 9.12
N ARG A 358 14.79 3.98 8.42
CA ARG A 358 14.08 5.21 8.77
C ARG A 358 13.22 5.68 7.59
N VAL A 359 12.07 6.26 7.93
CA VAL A 359 11.12 6.85 6.99
C VAL A 359 11.08 8.35 7.23
N TRP A 360 11.23 9.13 6.17
CA TRP A 360 11.35 10.59 6.24
C TRP A 360 10.39 11.26 5.27
N ASP A 361 9.89 12.43 5.65
CA ASP A 361 9.32 13.39 4.70
C ASP A 361 10.42 14.36 4.29
N ILE A 362 10.81 14.34 3.00
CA ILE A 362 11.91 15.18 2.51
C ILE A 362 11.53 16.65 2.35
N ARG A 363 10.24 17.01 2.36
CA ARG A 363 9.82 18.42 2.30
C ARG A 363 9.96 19.07 3.67
N THR A 364 9.57 18.36 4.71
CA THR A 364 9.63 18.88 6.09
C THR A 364 10.96 18.57 6.79
N GLY A 365 11.71 17.57 6.31
CA GLY A 365 12.92 17.07 6.94
C GLY A 365 12.65 16.19 8.17
N GLN A 366 11.38 15.85 8.45
CA GLN A 366 11.01 15.09 9.64
C GLN A 366 11.23 13.59 9.44
N CYS A 367 11.76 12.93 10.49
CA CYS A 367 11.76 11.47 10.60
C CYS A 367 10.36 11.03 11.04
N LEU A 368 9.58 10.46 10.12
CA LEU A 368 8.23 9.95 10.39
C LEU A 368 8.28 8.70 11.26
N HIS A 369 9.14 7.74 10.87
CA HIS A 369 9.29 6.48 11.59
C HIS A 369 10.74 6.03 11.63
N THR A 370 11.07 5.30 12.69
CA THR A 370 12.30 4.53 12.79
C THR A 370 11.89 3.08 13.04
N LEU A 371 12.08 2.22 12.03
CA LEU A 371 11.66 0.83 12.04
C LEU A 371 12.62 0.04 12.95
N GLN A 372 12.25 -0.01 14.23
CA GLN A 372 13.00 -0.63 15.32
C GLN A 372 12.05 -1.42 16.21
N GLY A 373 12.59 -2.02 17.28
CA GLY A 373 11.83 -2.80 18.26
C GLY A 373 12.38 -4.22 18.42
N PRO A 374 11.60 -5.14 19.03
CA PRO A 374 12.02 -6.51 19.29
C PRO A 374 12.41 -7.29 18.02
N HIS A 375 11.77 -6.96 16.89
CA HIS A 375 11.97 -7.62 15.61
C HIS A 375 12.90 -6.87 14.66
N LYS A 376 13.72 -5.93 15.17
CA LYS A 376 14.71 -5.20 14.36
C LYS A 376 15.70 -6.15 13.68
N HIS A 377 16.32 -5.65 12.61
CA HIS A 377 17.48 -6.32 12.04
C HIS A 377 18.63 -6.37 13.06
N GLN A 378 19.35 -7.49 13.04
CA GLN A 378 20.49 -7.74 13.95
C GLN A 378 21.83 -7.35 13.32
N SER A 379 21.83 -7.04 12.02
CA SER A 379 22.99 -6.62 11.25
C SER A 379 22.61 -5.53 10.24
N ALA A 380 23.58 -5.11 9.44
CA ALA A 380 23.41 -4.07 8.44
C ALA A 380 22.24 -4.37 7.49
N VAL A 381 21.38 -3.36 7.27
CA VAL A 381 20.37 -3.42 6.22
C VAL A 381 21.08 -3.33 4.87
N THR A 382 20.79 -4.25 3.96
CA THR A 382 21.51 -4.40 2.69
C THR A 382 20.74 -3.78 1.52
N CYS A 383 19.41 -3.86 1.55
CA CYS A 383 18.52 -3.34 0.52
C CYS A 383 17.13 -3.10 1.08
N LEU A 384 16.37 -2.25 0.42
CA LEU A 384 14.97 -1.98 0.74
C LEU A 384 14.15 -1.75 -0.52
N GLN A 385 12.85 -2.01 -0.42
CA GLN A 385 11.83 -1.60 -1.37
C GLN A 385 10.60 -1.12 -0.61
N PHE A 386 9.88 -0.11 -1.10
CA PHE A 386 8.60 0.27 -0.49
C PHE A 386 7.49 0.59 -1.50
N SER A 387 6.25 0.36 -1.05
CA SER A 387 5.01 0.66 -1.74
C SER A 387 4.21 1.70 -0.93
N ARG A 388 2.96 1.99 -1.32
CA ARG A 388 2.12 2.97 -0.61
C ARG A 388 1.85 2.60 0.86
N SER A 389 1.87 1.31 1.22
CA SER A 389 1.50 0.85 2.56
C SER A 389 2.56 0.00 3.25
N LEU A 390 3.56 -0.51 2.53
CA LEU A 390 4.50 -1.49 3.03
C LEU A 390 5.95 -1.12 2.74
N VAL A 391 6.85 -1.44 3.67
CA VAL A 391 8.29 -1.43 3.47
C VAL A 391 8.81 -2.85 3.58
N VAL A 392 9.65 -3.26 2.64
CA VAL A 392 10.39 -4.53 2.66
C VAL A 392 11.87 -4.20 2.83
N SER A 393 12.53 -4.79 3.81
CA SER A 393 13.97 -4.60 4.07
C SER A 393 14.70 -5.93 4.15
N SER A 394 15.92 -6.00 3.62
CA SER A 394 16.80 -7.16 3.71
C SER A 394 18.06 -6.84 4.51
N SER A 395 18.70 -7.86 5.07
CA SER A 395 19.85 -7.67 5.96
C SER A 395 20.89 -8.80 5.87
N ASP A 396 22.09 -8.48 6.35
CA ASP A 396 23.19 -9.43 6.58
C ASP A 396 22.87 -10.46 7.69
N ASP A 397 21.80 -10.26 8.46
CA ASP A 397 21.30 -11.27 9.41
C ASP A 397 20.55 -12.43 8.74
N GLY A 398 20.43 -12.41 7.41
CA GLY A 398 19.75 -13.46 6.64
C GLY A 398 18.22 -13.33 6.63
N THR A 399 17.67 -12.18 7.02
CA THR A 399 16.22 -11.94 7.01
C THR A 399 15.78 -10.94 5.95
N VAL A 400 14.54 -11.14 5.47
CA VAL A 400 13.75 -10.12 4.77
C VAL A 400 12.52 -9.83 5.62
N LYS A 401 12.35 -8.58 6.04
CA LYS A 401 11.29 -8.15 6.96
C LYS A 401 10.29 -7.25 6.26
N LEU A 402 9.02 -7.39 6.64
CA LEU A 402 7.91 -6.57 6.18
C LEU A 402 7.45 -5.64 7.30
N TRP A 403 7.24 -4.37 6.95
CA TRP A 403 6.84 -3.32 7.88
C TRP A 403 5.67 -2.53 7.31
N SER A 404 4.85 -1.98 8.21
CA SER A 404 3.83 -1.00 7.87
C SER A 404 4.47 0.37 7.66
N LEU A 405 4.28 0.97 6.49
CA LEU A 405 4.79 2.32 6.22
C LEU A 405 4.08 3.38 7.09
N ALA A 406 2.78 3.17 7.37
CA ALA A 406 1.94 4.14 8.07
C ALA A 406 2.16 4.16 9.60
N THR A 407 2.49 3.00 10.19
CA THR A 407 2.69 2.89 11.65
C THR A 407 4.17 2.74 12.01
N GLY A 408 5.01 2.31 11.08
CA GLY A 408 6.40 1.95 11.33
C GLY A 408 6.58 0.62 12.07
N GLU A 409 5.49 -0.15 12.25
CA GLU A 409 5.51 -1.40 12.98
C GLU A 409 5.97 -2.57 12.11
N TRP A 410 6.66 -3.52 12.74
CA TRP A 410 6.98 -4.80 12.14
C TRP A 410 5.69 -5.61 11.94
N LEU A 411 5.55 -6.21 10.76
CA LEU A 411 4.41 -7.06 10.42
C LEU A 411 4.79 -8.54 10.49
N ARG A 412 5.83 -8.93 9.75
CA ARG A 412 6.35 -10.31 9.74
C ARG A 412 7.70 -10.42 9.06
N ASP A 413 8.33 -11.58 9.22
CA ASP A 413 9.48 -11.98 8.42
C ASP A 413 9.00 -12.75 7.17
N LEU A 414 9.43 -12.31 5.99
CA LEU A 414 9.12 -12.95 4.70
C LEU A 414 10.14 -14.03 4.35
N VAL A 415 11.40 -13.80 4.73
CA VAL A 415 12.49 -14.76 4.56
C VAL A 415 13.29 -14.77 5.85
N ALA A 416 13.63 -15.95 6.33
CA ALA A 416 14.57 -16.16 7.42
C ALA A 416 15.47 -17.36 7.07
N LEU A 417 16.73 -17.09 6.75
CA LEU A 417 17.69 -18.14 6.40
C LEU A 417 18.12 -18.88 7.66
N GLN A 418 18.20 -20.21 7.57
CA GLN A 418 18.72 -21.05 8.67
C GLN A 418 20.21 -20.79 8.94
N SER A 419 20.95 -20.37 7.91
CA SER A 419 22.34 -19.92 7.96
C SER A 419 22.50 -18.44 8.38
N GLY A 420 21.38 -17.76 8.70
CA GLY A 420 21.40 -16.41 9.25
C GLY A 420 22.21 -16.40 10.55
N GLY A 421 23.24 -15.55 10.61
CA GLY A 421 24.18 -15.49 11.73
C GLY A 421 25.40 -16.44 11.64
N SER A 422 25.40 -17.42 10.73
CA SER A 422 26.58 -18.26 10.42
C SER A 422 27.22 -17.94 9.06
N GLY A 423 26.72 -16.91 8.37
CA GLY A 423 27.29 -16.38 7.13
C GLY A 423 26.30 -16.22 5.98
N GLY A 424 25.08 -16.76 6.11
CA GLY A 424 24.00 -16.55 5.15
C GLY A 424 23.47 -15.12 5.20
N VAL A 425 23.40 -14.49 4.03
CA VAL A 425 23.08 -13.08 3.84
C VAL A 425 22.04 -12.91 2.74
N VAL A 426 21.16 -11.92 2.89
CA VAL A 426 20.33 -11.43 1.79
C VAL A 426 20.96 -10.14 1.26
N TRP A 427 21.57 -10.17 0.07
CA TRP A 427 22.31 -9.01 -0.46
C TRP A 427 21.40 -7.94 -1.04
N ARG A 428 20.37 -8.34 -1.79
CA ARG A 428 19.45 -7.43 -2.46
C ARG A 428 18.07 -8.03 -2.63
N ILE A 429 17.07 -7.15 -2.69
CA ILE A 429 15.68 -7.51 -2.97
C ILE A 429 15.09 -6.66 -4.09
N ARG A 430 14.15 -7.24 -4.83
CA ARG A 430 13.24 -6.54 -5.74
C ARG A 430 11.83 -7.06 -5.51
N ALA A 431 10.88 -6.15 -5.40
CA ALA A 431 9.47 -6.48 -5.20
C ALA A 431 8.65 -5.89 -6.34
N SER A 432 7.66 -6.66 -6.77
CA SER A 432 6.51 -6.18 -7.55
C SER A 432 5.27 -6.24 -6.66
N ASN A 433 4.11 -5.87 -7.19
CA ASN A 433 2.86 -6.00 -6.44
C ASN A 433 2.59 -7.44 -6.00
N THR A 434 3.00 -8.43 -6.79
CA THR A 434 2.65 -9.84 -6.59
C THR A 434 3.81 -10.71 -6.15
N ARG A 435 5.06 -10.29 -6.36
CA ARG A 435 6.24 -11.15 -6.13
C ARG A 435 7.36 -10.42 -5.41
N LEU A 436 8.13 -11.18 -4.62
CA LEU A 436 9.40 -10.76 -4.05
C LEU A 436 10.52 -11.65 -4.59
N VAL A 437 11.60 -11.04 -5.08
CA VAL A 437 12.84 -11.71 -5.46
C VAL A 437 13.94 -11.28 -4.49
N ALA A 438 14.58 -12.24 -3.84
CA ALA A 438 15.71 -12.02 -2.93
C ALA A 438 16.96 -12.71 -3.44
N ALA A 439 18.06 -11.97 -3.56
CA ALA A 439 19.39 -12.50 -3.84
C ALA A 439 20.08 -12.88 -2.54
N VAL A 440 20.40 -14.17 -2.41
CA VAL A 440 20.88 -14.80 -1.18
C VAL A 440 22.19 -15.53 -1.45
N GLY A 441 23.06 -15.57 -0.46
CA GLY A 441 24.25 -16.43 -0.46
C GLY A 441 25.11 -16.20 0.76
N SER A 442 26.34 -16.70 0.73
CA SER A 442 27.31 -16.53 1.82
C SER A 442 28.70 -16.27 1.26
N ARG A 443 29.59 -15.69 2.08
CA ARG A 443 31.01 -15.50 1.71
C ARG A 443 31.90 -16.67 2.13
N ASN A 444 31.39 -17.54 3.01
CA ASN A 444 32.12 -18.64 3.65
C ASN A 444 31.57 -20.02 3.26
N GLY A 445 30.65 -20.09 2.30
CA GLY A 445 30.08 -21.35 1.79
C GLY A 445 28.98 -21.98 2.66
N THR A 446 28.49 -21.30 3.71
CA THR A 446 27.39 -21.81 4.55
C THR A 446 26.02 -21.76 3.86
N GLU A 447 25.89 -20.87 2.87
CA GLU A 447 24.71 -20.72 2.02
C GLU A 447 25.16 -20.59 0.56
N GLU A 448 24.67 -21.49 -0.29
CA GLU A 448 24.88 -21.40 -1.74
C GLU A 448 24.23 -20.13 -2.30
N THR A 449 24.91 -19.48 -3.25
CA THR A 449 24.35 -18.33 -3.96
C THR A 449 23.12 -18.75 -4.78
N LYS A 450 21.99 -18.08 -4.54
CA LYS A 450 20.72 -18.36 -5.23
C LYS A 450 19.78 -17.15 -5.18
N LEU A 451 18.79 -17.17 -6.06
CA LEU A 451 17.64 -16.29 -5.98
C LEU A 451 16.45 -17.04 -5.38
N MET A 452 15.76 -16.42 -4.42
CA MET A 452 14.50 -16.89 -3.87
C MET A 452 13.37 -16.02 -4.40
N VAL A 453 12.35 -16.64 -5.01
CA VAL A 453 11.17 -15.96 -5.54
C VAL A 453 9.94 -16.39 -4.74
N LEU A 454 9.31 -15.43 -4.06
CA LEU A 454 8.04 -15.60 -3.35
C LEU A 454 6.91 -15.02 -4.19
N ASP A 455 5.78 -15.70 -4.22
CA ASP A 455 4.57 -15.27 -4.93
C ASP A 455 3.41 -15.06 -3.96
N PHE A 456 2.72 -13.93 -4.11
CA PHE A 456 1.61 -13.46 -3.29
C PHE A 456 0.31 -13.30 -4.10
N ASP A 457 0.33 -13.58 -5.41
CA ASP A 457 -0.87 -13.63 -6.25
C ASP A 457 -1.46 -15.03 -6.21
N LEU A 458 -2.30 -15.29 -5.20
CA LEU A 458 -2.92 -16.61 -4.99
C LEU A 458 -4.15 -16.82 -5.87
N THR A 459 -4.04 -16.60 -7.19
CA THR A 459 -5.09 -17.04 -8.14
C THR A 459 -4.95 -18.51 -8.55
N ASP A 460 -3.84 -19.18 -8.23
CA ASP A 460 -3.53 -20.54 -8.70
C ASP A 460 -3.87 -21.69 -7.72
N ASN A 461 -4.56 -21.41 -6.60
CA ASN A 461 -4.96 -22.46 -5.64
C ASN A 461 -6.30 -23.14 -5.98
N HIS A 462 -6.52 -23.44 -7.26
CA HIS A 462 -7.47 -24.47 -7.69
C HIS A 462 -6.71 -25.53 -8.51
N LYS A 463 -6.14 -26.50 -7.79
CA LYS A 463 -5.94 -27.86 -8.30
C LYS A 463 -6.81 -28.82 -7.51
#